data_AF-A0A9P8Q1U8-F1
#
_entry.id   AF-A0A9P8Q1U8-F1
#
_cell.length_a   1.000
_cell.length_b   1.000
_cell.length_c   1.000
_cell.angle_alpha   90.00
_cell.angle_beta   90.00
_cell.angle_gamma   90.00
#
_symmetry.space_group_name_H-M   'P 1'
#
loop_
_entity.id
_entity.type
_entity.pdbx_description
1 polymer ?
#
loop_
_entity_poly.entity_id
_entity_poly.type
_entity_poly.pdbx_seq_one_letter_code
_entity_poly.pdbx_strand_id
1 'polypeptide(L)' 'MVADGDMGFGSVTAIMKETKMFVEAGTAMVHFDDLAIGLKKFTEKVGRTVVPFSEYLRRLTAARFQMDVMGSEM' A
#
# COMPACT_ATOMS: atom_id res chain seq x y z
N MET A 1 11.04 9.63 -6.62
CA MET A 1 11.39 8.25 -6.24
C MET A 1 10.12 7.41 -6.22
N VAL A 2 10.20 6.12 -6.57
CA VAL A 2 9.10 5.16 -6.43
C VAL A 2 9.39 4.30 -5.20
N ALA A 3 8.44 4.17 -4.28
CA ALA A 3 8.60 3.40 -3.05
C ALA A 3 7.70 2.14 -3.02
N ASP A 4 8.16 1.11 -2.31
CA ASP A 4 7.40 -0.12 -2.01
C ASP A 4 6.66 0.07 -0.68
N GLY A 5 5.32 0.03 -0.71
CA GLY A 5 4.44 0.10 0.46
C GLY A 5 3.95 -1.27 0.95
N ASP A 6 4.57 -2.36 0.50
CA ASP A 6 4.21 -3.74 0.86
C ASP A 6 2.69 -3.99 0.72
N MET A 7 2.07 -4.64 1.71
CA MET A 7 0.64 -4.91 1.80
C MET A 7 -0.13 -3.77 2.51
N GLY A 8 0.49 -2.60 2.73
CA GLY A 8 -0.14 -1.51 3.46
C GLY A 8 -0.29 -1.74 4.97
N PHE A 9 0.52 -2.65 5.53
CA PHE A 9 0.56 -2.98 6.97
C PHE A 9 -0.79 -3.28 7.64
N GLY A 10 -1.77 -3.78 6.89
CA GLY A 10 -2.97 -4.41 7.45
C GLY A 10 -4.24 -3.59 7.38
N SER A 11 -4.35 -2.56 8.22
CA SER A 11 -5.58 -1.79 8.35
C SER A 11 -5.62 -0.58 7.41
N VAL A 12 -6.84 -0.12 7.09
CA VAL A 12 -7.06 1.15 6.36
C VAL A 12 -6.33 2.32 7.04
N THR A 13 -6.32 2.34 8.37
CA THR A 13 -5.63 3.37 9.15
C THR A 13 -4.10 3.27 9.07
N ALA A 14 -3.55 2.06 8.91
CA ALA A 14 -2.11 1.86 8.70
C ALA A 14 -1.69 2.42 7.35
N ILE A 15 -2.46 2.11 6.29
CA ILE A 15 -2.24 2.61 4.92
C ILE A 15 -2.25 4.13 4.88
N MET A 16 -3.22 4.75 5.56
CA MET A 16 -3.27 6.22 5.63
C MET A 16 -2.02 6.80 6.34
N LYS A 17 -1.57 6.20 7.44
CA LYS A 17 -0.35 6.66 8.13
C LYS A 17 0.89 6.49 7.26
N GLU A 18 1.00 5.36 6.59
CA GLU A 18 2.12 5.03 5.70
C GLU A 18 2.15 5.94 4.48
N THR A 19 1.00 6.14 3.82
CA THR A 19 0.87 7.07 2.68
C THR A 19 1.27 8.48 3.08
N LYS A 20 0.86 8.93 4.27
CA LYS A 20 1.30 10.21 4.82
C LYS A 20 2.83 10.29 4.94
N MET A 21 3.47 9.24 5.46
CA MET A 21 4.93 9.21 5.58
C MET A 21 5.62 9.27 4.20
N PHE A 22 5.08 8.59 3.19
CA PHE A 22 5.63 8.65 1.83
C PHE A 22 5.54 10.05 1.21
N VAL A 23 4.40 10.73 1.40
CA VAL A 23 4.22 12.11 0.95
C VAL A 23 5.18 13.06 1.68
N GLU A 24 5.29 12.95 3.01
CA GLU A 24 6.21 13.78 3.81
C GLU A 24 7.68 13.53 3.45
N ALA A 25 8.02 12.31 3.02
CA ALA A 25 9.35 11.95 2.54
C ALA A 25 9.65 12.43 1.10
N GLY A 26 8.68 13.04 0.40
CA GLY A 26 8.86 13.51 -0.97
C GLY A 26 8.87 12.39 -2.02
N THR A 27 8.18 11.28 -1.74
CA THR A 27 8.02 10.18 -2.70
C THR A 27 7.11 10.63 -3.86
N ALA A 28 7.42 10.19 -5.08
CA ALA A 28 6.66 10.56 -6.28
C ALA A 28 5.57 9.53 -6.64
N MET A 29 5.71 8.28 -6.19
CA MET A 29 4.71 7.22 -6.34
C MET A 29 4.98 6.10 -5.33
N VAL A 30 3.92 5.45 -4.84
CA VAL A 30 4.00 4.24 -4.01
C VAL A 30 3.22 3.12 -4.69
N HIS A 31 3.75 1.90 -4.64
CA HIS A 31 2.99 0.70 -5.02
C HIS A 31 2.61 -0.13 -3.79
N PHE A 32 1.45 -0.81 -3.88
CA PHE A 32 0.97 -1.74 -2.87
C PHE A 32 0.72 -3.10 -3.51
N ASP A 33 1.02 -4.16 -2.77
CA ASP A 33 0.81 -5.55 -3.13
C ASP A 33 -0.59 -6.03 -2.72
N ASP A 34 -1.17 -6.94 -3.51
CA ASP A 34 -2.43 -7.64 -3.23
C ASP A 34 -2.23 -8.89 -2.36
N LEU A 35 -1.07 -9.01 -1.72
CA LEU A 35 -0.74 -10.16 -0.88
C LEU A 35 -1.37 -10.02 0.51
N ALA A 36 -1.63 -11.17 1.12
CA ALA A 36 -2.03 -11.26 2.52
C ALA A 36 -0.86 -10.89 3.45
N ILE A 37 -1.14 -10.12 4.49
CA ILE A 37 -0.14 -9.64 5.44
C ILE A 37 0.63 -10.82 6.06
N GLY A 38 1.95 -10.69 6.14
CA GLY A 38 2.83 -11.72 6.70
C GLY A 38 3.07 -12.93 5.77
N LEU A 39 2.44 -12.96 4.59
CA LEU A 39 2.59 -14.04 3.62
C LEU A 39 3.33 -13.62 2.34
N LYS A 40 4.02 -12.46 2.36
CA LYS A 40 4.96 -12.06 1.29
C LYS A 40 6.08 -13.09 1.22
N LYS A 41 6.29 -13.67 0.04
CA LYS A 41 7.37 -14.64 -0.21
C LYS A 41 8.16 -14.21 -1.44
N PHE A 42 9.48 -14.15 -1.28
CA PHE A 42 10.40 -13.79 -2.36
C PHE A 42 10.91 -15.01 -3.14
N THR A 43 10.72 -16.22 -2.59
CA THR A 43 11.13 -17.46 -3.24
C THR A 43 10.23 -17.76 -4.44
N GLU A 44 10.85 -17.96 -5.60
CA GLU A 44 10.16 -18.41 -6.81
C GLU A 44 9.53 -19.79 -6.61
N LYS A 45 8.43 -20.05 -7.34
CA LYS A 45 7.72 -21.35 -7.33
C LYS A 45 7.12 -21.76 -5.97
N VAL A 46 7.05 -20.84 -5.00
CA VAL A 46 6.31 -21.03 -3.75
C VAL A 46 4.98 -20.28 -3.85
N GLY A 47 3.88 -20.93 -3.44
CA GLY A 47 2.55 -20.32 -3.44
C GLY A 47 2.52 -19.01 -2.67
N ARG A 48 1.98 -17.98 -3.33
CA ARG A 48 1.68 -16.65 -2.78
C ARG A 48 0.22 -16.60 -2.38
N THR A 49 -0.08 -15.95 -1.27
CA THR A 49 -1.46 -15.79 -0.79
C THR A 49 -1.93 -14.38 -1.12
N VAL A 50 -2.92 -14.28 -1.99
CA VAL A 50 -3.57 -13.02 -2.39
C VAL A 50 -4.81 -12.75 -1.55
N VAL A 51 -5.17 -11.49 -1.40
CA VAL A 51 -6.41 -11.05 -0.74
C VAL A 51 -7.57 -10.94 -1.74
N PRO A 52 -8.82 -10.90 -1.27
CA PRO A 52 -9.95 -10.57 -2.13
C PRO A 52 -9.77 -9.21 -2.80
N PHE A 53 -10.22 -9.08 -4.06
CA PHE A 53 -10.11 -7.83 -4.82
C PHE A 53 -10.69 -6.61 -4.08
N SER A 54 -11.78 -6.79 -3.34
CA SER A 54 -12.40 -5.73 -2.53
C SER A 54 -11.51 -5.21 -1.42
N GLU A 55 -10.65 -6.05 -0.84
CA GLU A 55 -9.67 -5.63 0.15
C GLU A 55 -8.58 -4.79 -0.52
N TYR A 56 -8.01 -5.27 -1.63
CA TYR A 56 -6.98 -4.52 -2.37
C TYR A 56 -7.50 -3.16 -2.84
N LEU A 57 -8.73 -3.10 -3.36
CA LEU A 57 -9.36 -1.85 -3.75
C LEU A 57 -9.48 -0.88 -2.57
N ARG A 58 -9.88 -1.35 -1.38
CA ARG A 58 -9.94 -0.52 -0.17
C ARG A 58 -8.56 0.03 0.22
N ARG A 59 -7.48 -0.74 -0.01
CA ARG A 59 -6.10 -0.26 0.23
C ARG A 59 -5.80 0.95 -0.66
N LEU A 60 -6.05 0.82 -1.97
CA LEU A 60 -5.81 1.89 -2.93
C LEU A 60 -6.69 3.12 -2.66
N THR A 61 -7.97 2.93 -2.34
CA THR A 61 -8.87 4.04 -1.98
C THR A 61 -8.39 4.76 -0.73
N ALA A 62 -7.90 4.04 0.29
CA ALA A 62 -7.39 4.65 1.52
C ALA A 62 -6.13 5.47 1.28
N ALA A 63 -5.21 4.97 0.45
CA ALA A 63 -4.02 5.70 0.05
C ALA A 63 -4.40 6.98 -0.73
N ARG A 64 -5.26 6.86 -1.75
CA ARG A 64 -5.73 8.04 -2.53
C ARG A 64 -6.41 9.07 -1.63
N PHE A 65 -7.29 8.64 -0.74
CA PHE A 65 -7.94 9.52 0.21
C PHE A 65 -6.94 10.28 1.08
N GLN A 66 -5.89 9.61 1.57
CA GLN A 66 -4.84 10.29 2.33
C GLN A 66 -4.07 11.32 1.49
N MET A 67 -3.78 11.00 0.22
CA MET A 67 -3.11 11.92 -0.70
C MET A 67 -3.97 13.16 -0.97
N ASP A 68 -5.29 12.98 -1.12
CA ASP A 68 -6.25 14.07 -1.27
C ASP A 68 -6.29 14.97 -0.03
N VAL A 69 -6.31 14.39 1.17
CA VAL A 69 -6.26 15.13 2.45
C VAL A 69 -4.99 15.98 2.55
N MET A 70 -3.88 15.54 1.96
CA MET A 70 -2.61 16.24 1.98
C MET A 70 -2.39 17.19 0.79
N GLY A 71 -3.30 17.19 -0.19
CA GLY A 71 -3.14 17.96 -1.43
C GLY A 71 -1.96 17.48 -2.29
N SER A 72 -1.65 16.17 -2.25
CA SER A 72 -0.52 15.58 -2.97
C SER A 72 -0.99 14.86 -4.25
N GLU A 73 -0.18 14.97 -5.31
CA GLU A 73 -0.34 14.25 -6.58
C GLU A 73 0.57 13.02 -6.70
N MET A 74 1.16 12.57 -5.59
CA MET A 74 1.79 11.24 -5.51
C MET A 74 0.80 10.15 -5.94
#